data_AF-A0A815S697-F1
#
_entry.id   AF-A0A815S697-F1
#
_cell.length_a   1.000
_cell.length_b   1.000
_cell.length_c   1.000
_cell.angle_alpha   90.00
_cell.angle_beta   90.00
_cell.angle_gamma   90.00
#
_symmetry.space_group_name_H-M   'P 1'
#
loop_
_entity.id
_entity.type
_entity.pdbx_description
1 polymer ?
#
loop_
_entity_poly.entity_id
_entity_poly.type
_entity_poly.pdbx_seq_one_letter_code
_entity_poly.pdbx_strand_id
1 'polypeptide(L)'
;SLSTCVKTMGRMISDNRTEQIQFNTFLKILQATENEFLRNKNLSSTLNGDEKQKNYIWSSNIEVPYSKKYNADQCLYMILNLLFIGTKILKCSDEKEKQQRQKVLLQQVQQLVDSDYRTIADNKTLLHLSAMQSHNNVRIGSVTTFPSLPVVQLLLNCRAPINAIDYNNNTPLHQLAANTYQYYKYDEPEDYTDEEMDDIEIIFKLFIDADAHLDAVTHQGKTPEDYAKHIRLKNLFQRYPIELNLKCLCAQMIRTSKLNYMNHISQHLQSFVQLH
;
A
#
# COMPACT_ATOMS: atom_id res chain seq x y z
N SER A 1 -14.43 -19.91 6.83
CA SER A 1 -14.38 -18.43 6.76
C SER A 1 -13.43 -18.02 5.65
N LEU A 2 -13.55 -16.80 5.11
CA LEU A 2 -12.69 -16.31 4.02
C LEU A 2 -11.20 -16.36 4.39
N SER A 3 -10.84 -15.98 5.62
CA SER A 3 -9.47 -16.08 6.12
C SER A 3 -8.92 -17.52 6.06
N THR A 4 -9.72 -18.55 6.38
CA THR A 4 -9.31 -19.95 6.21
C THR A 4 -9.05 -20.29 4.73
N CYS A 5 -9.91 -19.85 3.81
CA CYS A 5 -9.72 -20.11 2.38
C CYS A 5 -8.43 -19.47 1.85
N VAL A 6 -8.20 -18.21 2.22
CA VAL A 6 -6.99 -17.44 1.91
C VAL A 6 -5.74 -18.15 2.48
N LYS A 7 -5.78 -18.59 3.76
CA LYS A 7 -4.71 -19.38 4.39
C LYS A 7 -4.47 -20.73 3.73
N THR A 8 -5.51 -21.39 3.25
CA THR A 8 -5.37 -22.67 2.53
C THR A 8 -4.72 -22.46 1.17
N MET A 9 -5.09 -21.44 0.41
CA MET A 9 -4.39 -21.10 -0.84
C MET A 9 -2.93 -20.75 -0.60
N GLY A 10 -2.62 -19.97 0.45
CA GLY A 10 -1.24 -19.70 0.82
C GLY A 10 -0.45 -20.99 1.11
N ARG A 11 -1.02 -21.92 1.90
CA ARG A 11 -0.39 -23.24 2.14
C ARG A 11 -0.21 -24.06 0.86
N MET A 12 -1.16 -24.00 -0.07
CA MET A 12 -0.98 -24.69 -1.36
C MET A 12 0.21 -24.12 -2.14
N ILE A 13 0.45 -22.81 -2.07
CA ILE A 13 1.65 -22.20 -2.67
C ILE A 13 2.93 -22.62 -1.95
N SER A 14 2.97 -22.65 -0.61
CA SER A 14 4.16 -23.13 0.13
C SER A 14 4.51 -24.57 -0.22
N ASP A 15 3.49 -25.39 -0.47
CA ASP A 15 3.66 -26.80 -0.77
C ASP A 15 3.94 -27.05 -2.27
N ASN A 16 4.21 -26.01 -3.07
CA ASN A 16 4.39 -26.06 -4.52
C ASN A 16 3.19 -26.64 -5.30
N ARG A 17 1.98 -26.50 -4.76
CA ARG A 17 0.71 -26.97 -5.35
C ARG A 17 -0.13 -25.82 -5.93
N THR A 18 0.51 -24.77 -6.41
CA THR A 18 -0.16 -23.58 -6.98
C THR A 18 -1.10 -23.92 -8.13
N GLU A 19 -0.73 -24.89 -8.96
CA GLU A 19 -1.53 -25.40 -10.09
C GLU A 19 -2.89 -26.00 -9.69
N GLN A 20 -3.02 -26.45 -8.43
CA GLN A 20 -4.28 -26.97 -7.90
C GLN A 20 -5.27 -25.85 -7.53
N ILE A 21 -4.83 -24.59 -7.49
CA ILE A 21 -5.70 -23.45 -7.21
C ILE A 21 -6.42 -23.05 -8.51
N GLN A 22 -7.70 -23.41 -8.60
CA GLN A 22 -8.53 -23.01 -9.72
C GLN A 22 -8.70 -21.48 -9.77
N PHE A 23 -8.38 -20.87 -10.92
CA PHE A 23 -8.45 -19.42 -11.11
C PHE A 23 -9.84 -18.83 -10.81
N ASN A 24 -10.91 -19.52 -11.22
CA ASN A 24 -12.29 -19.09 -10.92
C ASN A 24 -12.62 -19.11 -9.42
N THR A 25 -12.08 -20.08 -8.67
CA THR A 25 -12.25 -20.16 -7.22
C THR A 25 -11.50 -19.03 -6.52
N PHE A 26 -10.28 -18.73 -6.98
CA PHE A 26 -9.52 -17.56 -6.56
C PHE A 26 -10.31 -16.26 -6.76
N LEU A 27 -10.86 -16.02 -7.97
CA LEU A 27 -11.63 -14.80 -8.26
C LEU A 27 -12.87 -14.66 -7.37
N LYS A 28 -13.62 -15.75 -7.15
CA LYS A 28 -14.78 -15.75 -6.24
C LYS A 28 -14.39 -15.34 -4.82
N ILE A 29 -13.23 -15.78 -4.34
CA ILE A 29 -12.76 -15.46 -2.99
C ILE A 29 -12.27 -14.01 -2.90
N LEU A 30 -11.64 -13.49 -3.97
CA LEU A 30 -11.31 -12.06 -4.08
C LEU A 30 -12.57 -11.19 -4.00
N GLN A 31 -13.57 -11.48 -4.84
CA GLN A 31 -14.84 -10.75 -4.86
C GLN A 31 -15.60 -10.88 -3.53
N ALA A 32 -15.62 -12.07 -2.91
CA ALA A 32 -16.24 -12.25 -1.61
C ALA A 32 -15.54 -11.45 -0.50
N THR A 33 -14.20 -11.34 -0.56
CA THR A 33 -13.41 -10.54 0.39
C THR A 33 -13.65 -9.04 0.20
N GLU A 34 -13.77 -8.58 -1.04
CA GLU A 34 -14.16 -7.21 -1.36
C GLU A 34 -15.57 -6.87 -0.86
N ASN A 35 -16.55 -7.74 -1.10
CA ASN A 35 -17.91 -7.54 -0.59
C ASN A 35 -17.95 -7.46 0.93
N GLU A 36 -17.16 -8.29 1.61
CA GLU A 36 -17.05 -8.27 3.08
C GLU A 36 -16.35 -6.99 3.56
N PHE A 37 -15.34 -6.48 2.84
CA PHE A 37 -14.75 -5.17 3.11
C PHE A 37 -15.79 -4.06 3.02
N LEU A 38 -16.53 -3.99 1.91
CA LEU A 38 -17.56 -2.97 1.69
C LEU A 38 -18.66 -3.03 2.77
N ARG A 39 -19.08 -4.23 3.15
CA ARG A 39 -20.05 -4.44 4.24
C ARG A 39 -19.53 -3.87 5.56
N ASN A 40 -18.29 -4.18 5.92
CA ASN A 40 -17.68 -3.72 7.17
C ASN A 40 -17.37 -2.21 7.16
N LYS A 41 -17.01 -1.65 6.00
CA LYS A 41 -16.83 -0.20 5.80
C LYS A 41 -18.17 0.53 5.97
N ASN A 42 -19.23 0.05 5.33
CA ASN A 42 -20.57 0.66 5.42
C ASN A 42 -21.09 0.64 6.86
N LEU A 43 -20.93 -0.47 7.58
CA LEU A 43 -21.28 -0.57 8.99
C LEU A 43 -20.49 0.39 9.88
N SER A 44 -19.24 0.71 9.51
CA SER A 44 -18.43 1.71 10.20
C SER A 44 -18.90 3.14 9.88
N SER A 45 -19.38 3.38 8.66
CA SER A 45 -19.87 4.69 8.22
C SER A 45 -21.26 5.03 8.79
N THR A 46 -22.17 4.07 8.95
CA THR A 46 -23.49 4.31 9.58
C THR A 46 -23.37 4.66 11.05
N LEU A 47 -22.37 4.15 11.76
CA LEU A 47 -22.09 4.55 13.15
C LEU A 47 -21.55 5.99 13.25
N ASN A 48 -20.90 6.49 12.20
CA ASN A 48 -20.42 7.87 12.12
C ASN A 48 -21.48 8.85 11.55
N GLY A 49 -22.64 8.34 11.12
CA GLY A 49 -23.67 9.11 10.40
C GLY A 49 -24.46 10.11 11.26
N ASP A 50 -24.47 9.94 12.58
CA ASP A 50 -25.15 10.84 13.53
C ASP A 50 -24.26 11.99 14.04
N GLU A 51 -22.98 12.03 13.66
CA GLU A 51 -22.06 13.15 13.96
C GLU A 51 -21.44 13.72 12.67
N LYS A 52 -22.27 14.39 11.86
CA LYS A 52 -21.76 15.20 10.75
C LYS A 52 -20.99 16.41 11.28
N GLN A 53 -19.82 16.63 10.65
CA GLN A 53 -19.06 17.88 10.62
C GLN A 53 -18.46 18.35 11.95
N LYS A 54 -17.26 17.86 12.30
CA LYS A 54 -16.30 18.70 13.03
C LYS A 54 -14.92 18.64 12.39
N ASN A 55 -14.41 19.85 12.18
CA ASN A 55 -13.08 20.18 11.69
C ASN A 55 -11.99 19.31 12.35
N TYR A 56 -10.95 19.04 11.56
CA TYR A 56 -9.66 18.52 11.98
C TYR A 56 -9.19 19.10 13.32
N ILE A 57 -9.51 18.42 14.42
CA ILE A 57 -8.76 18.33 15.66
C ILE A 57 -9.05 16.94 16.21
N TRP A 58 -8.01 16.12 16.36
CA TRP A 58 -8.08 14.83 17.04
C TRP A 58 -8.59 15.08 18.47
N SER A 59 -9.84 14.73 18.73
CA SER A 59 -10.33 14.49 20.08
C SER A 59 -11.07 13.17 20.06
N SER A 60 -10.38 12.15 20.58
CA SER A 60 -10.93 10.93 21.17
C SER A 60 -12.33 11.17 21.76
N ASN A 61 -13.35 10.51 21.20
CA ASN A 61 -14.50 9.90 21.91
C ASN A 61 -15.67 9.53 20.96
N ILE A 62 -15.42 8.69 19.95
CA ILE A 62 -16.44 7.75 19.45
C ILE A 62 -15.76 6.38 19.35
N GLU A 63 -16.00 5.53 20.35
CA GLU A 63 -15.48 4.16 20.37
C GLU A 63 -16.30 3.28 19.42
N VAL A 64 -15.95 3.32 18.13
CA VAL A 64 -16.26 2.18 17.25
C VAL A 64 -15.50 0.97 17.80
N PRO A 65 -16.15 -0.18 18.08
CA PRO A 65 -15.47 -1.33 18.67
C PRO A 65 -14.22 -1.68 17.86
N TYR A 66 -13.07 -1.72 18.52
CA TYR A 66 -11.75 -1.99 17.89
C TYR A 66 -11.79 -3.21 16.97
N SER A 67 -12.62 -4.21 17.31
CA SER A 67 -12.86 -5.42 16.52
C SER A 67 -13.45 -5.16 15.12
N LYS A 68 -14.38 -4.20 14.95
CA LYS A 68 -14.99 -3.90 13.64
C LYS A 68 -14.03 -3.15 12.71
N LYS A 69 -13.28 -2.18 13.24
CA LYS A 69 -12.22 -1.49 12.48
C LYS A 69 -11.19 -2.50 11.98
N TYR A 70 -10.74 -3.38 12.87
CA TYR A 70 -9.80 -4.43 12.54
C TYR A 70 -10.37 -5.36 11.46
N ASN A 71 -11.64 -5.74 11.52
CA ASN A 71 -12.25 -6.63 10.51
C ASN A 71 -12.21 -6.08 9.08
N ALA A 72 -12.42 -4.77 8.89
CA ALA A 72 -12.32 -4.16 7.55
C ALA A 72 -10.86 -4.11 7.07
N ASP A 73 -9.93 -3.70 7.92
CA ASP A 73 -8.49 -3.66 7.58
C ASP A 73 -7.95 -5.06 7.29
N GLN A 74 -8.40 -6.07 8.04
CA GLN A 74 -8.12 -7.48 7.75
C GLN A 74 -8.58 -7.90 6.35
N CYS A 75 -9.72 -7.39 5.87
CA CYS A 75 -10.16 -7.68 4.51
C CYS A 75 -9.20 -7.07 3.46
N LEU A 76 -8.66 -5.88 3.69
CA LEU A 76 -7.66 -5.28 2.81
C LEU A 76 -6.33 -6.06 2.83
N TYR A 77 -5.88 -6.51 4.00
CA TYR A 77 -4.72 -7.41 4.08
C TYR A 77 -4.99 -8.71 3.33
N MET A 78 -6.18 -9.30 3.47
CA MET A 78 -6.55 -10.50 2.71
C MET A 78 -6.59 -10.24 1.20
N ILE A 79 -7.14 -9.11 0.75
CA ILE A 79 -7.12 -8.69 -0.66
C ILE A 79 -5.68 -8.60 -1.15
N LEU A 80 -4.80 -7.92 -0.42
CA LEU A 80 -3.40 -7.77 -0.77
C LEU A 80 -2.70 -9.14 -0.93
N ASN A 81 -2.95 -10.07 -0.02
CA ASN A 81 -2.42 -11.42 -0.16
C ASN A 81 -3.02 -12.19 -1.34
N LEU A 82 -4.32 -12.00 -1.62
CA LEU A 82 -4.96 -12.58 -2.79
C LEU A 82 -4.36 -12.02 -4.08
N LEU A 83 -3.98 -10.75 -4.13
CA LEU A 83 -3.24 -10.19 -5.27
C LEU A 83 -1.91 -10.93 -5.46
N PHE A 84 -1.17 -11.18 -4.39
CA PHE A 84 0.05 -11.99 -4.44
C PHE A 84 -0.22 -13.42 -4.93
N ILE A 85 -1.25 -14.08 -4.40
CA ILE A 85 -1.68 -15.41 -4.87
C ILE A 85 -2.00 -15.36 -6.38
N GLY A 86 -2.69 -14.32 -6.83
CA GLY A 86 -3.00 -14.08 -8.24
C GLY A 86 -1.75 -14.02 -9.11
N THR A 87 -0.70 -13.30 -8.68
CA THR A 87 0.57 -13.26 -9.45
C THR A 87 1.25 -14.63 -9.52
N LYS A 88 1.18 -15.44 -8.45
CA LYS A 88 1.72 -16.81 -8.45
C LYS A 88 0.92 -17.75 -9.36
N ILE A 89 -0.42 -17.67 -9.35
CA ILE A 89 -1.27 -18.46 -10.26
C ILE A 89 -0.94 -18.12 -11.72
N LEU A 90 -0.77 -16.83 -12.06
CA LEU A 90 -0.39 -16.42 -13.41
C LEU A 90 0.98 -16.96 -13.82
N LYS A 91 1.96 -16.99 -12.90
CA LYS A 91 3.29 -17.53 -13.18
C LYS A 91 3.25 -19.03 -13.52
N CYS A 92 2.34 -19.79 -12.91
CA CYS A 92 2.16 -21.23 -13.14
C CYS A 92 1.15 -21.58 -14.25
N SER A 93 0.53 -20.59 -14.90
CA SER A 93 -0.48 -20.83 -15.93
C SER A 93 0.17 -21.07 -17.30
N ASP A 94 -0.40 -21.96 -18.10
CA ASP A 94 -0.01 -22.19 -19.50
C ASP A 94 -0.15 -20.90 -20.33
N GLU A 95 0.74 -20.68 -21.30
CA GLU A 95 0.81 -19.42 -22.07
C GLU A 95 -0.53 -19.01 -22.73
N LYS A 96 -1.31 -19.98 -23.21
CA LYS A 96 -2.65 -19.71 -23.78
C LYS A 96 -3.64 -19.17 -22.75
N GLU A 97 -3.65 -19.74 -21.54
CA GLU A 97 -4.55 -19.33 -20.47
C GLU A 97 -4.04 -18.08 -19.75
N LYS A 98 -2.72 -17.93 -19.64
CA LYS A 98 -2.02 -16.87 -18.92
C LYS A 98 -2.44 -15.49 -19.44
N GLN A 99 -2.49 -15.28 -20.75
CA GLN A 99 -2.92 -14.01 -21.32
C GLN A 99 -4.36 -13.66 -20.92
N GLN A 100 -5.27 -14.64 -21.02
CA GLN A 100 -6.67 -14.44 -20.67
C GLN A 100 -6.84 -14.19 -19.17
N ARG A 101 -6.19 -14.98 -18.31
CA ARG A 101 -6.21 -14.82 -16.85
C ARG A 101 -5.59 -13.49 -16.41
N GLN A 102 -4.49 -13.08 -17.05
CA GLN A 102 -3.83 -11.81 -16.78
C GLN A 102 -4.75 -10.63 -17.10
N LYS A 103 -5.43 -10.67 -18.26
CA LYS A 103 -6.41 -9.64 -18.62
C LYS A 103 -7.54 -9.53 -17.59
N VAL A 104 -8.09 -10.66 -17.15
CA VAL A 104 -9.15 -10.69 -16.12
C VAL A 104 -8.63 -10.16 -14.79
N LEU A 105 -7.43 -10.57 -14.36
CA LEU A 105 -6.84 -10.08 -13.11
C LEU A 105 -6.60 -8.57 -13.16
N LEU A 106 -6.03 -8.05 -14.24
CA LEU A 106 -5.81 -6.60 -14.42
C LEU A 106 -7.12 -5.81 -14.35
N GLN A 107 -8.18 -6.30 -15.00
CA GLN A 107 -9.50 -5.66 -14.93
C GLN A 107 -10.05 -5.63 -13.50
N GLN A 108 -9.90 -6.71 -12.73
CA GLN A 108 -10.34 -6.74 -11.33
C GLN A 108 -9.47 -5.81 -10.46
N VAL A 109 -8.15 -5.82 -10.62
CA VAL A 109 -7.27 -4.93 -9.84
C VAL A 109 -7.50 -3.47 -10.17
N GLN A 110 -7.76 -3.14 -11.43
CA GLN A 110 -8.14 -1.79 -11.83
C GLN A 110 -9.41 -1.33 -11.12
N GLN A 111 -10.44 -2.17 -11.02
CA GLN A 111 -11.65 -1.86 -10.25
C GLN A 111 -11.37 -1.62 -8.76
N LEU A 112 -10.49 -2.44 -8.15
CA LEU A 112 -10.07 -2.25 -6.76
C LEU A 112 -9.33 -0.93 -6.54
N VAL A 113 -8.47 -0.54 -7.50
CA VAL A 113 -7.71 0.71 -7.48
C VAL A 113 -8.65 1.91 -7.68
N ASP A 114 -9.54 1.87 -8.66
CA ASP A 114 -10.50 2.93 -8.96
C ASP A 114 -11.46 3.18 -7.77
N SER A 115 -11.73 2.14 -6.97
CA SER A 115 -12.57 2.24 -5.77
C SER A 115 -11.87 2.90 -4.57
N ASP A 116 -10.57 3.22 -4.69
CA ASP A 116 -9.71 3.86 -3.68
C ASP A 116 -9.89 3.25 -2.28
N TYR A 117 -9.76 1.93 -2.20
CA TYR A 117 -9.87 1.22 -0.94
C TYR A 117 -8.69 1.53 0.00
N ARG A 118 -9.04 1.95 1.22
CA ARG A 118 -8.10 2.42 2.24
C ARG A 118 -8.39 1.79 3.59
N THR A 119 -7.34 1.57 4.38
CA THR A 119 -7.49 1.12 5.77
C THR A 119 -8.23 2.17 6.59
N ILE A 120 -9.10 1.70 7.49
CA ILE A 120 -9.86 2.55 8.40
C ILE A 120 -8.95 3.16 9.46
N ALA A 121 -7.95 2.41 9.93
CA ALA A 121 -7.03 2.87 10.97
C ALA A 121 -6.15 4.05 10.51
N ASP A 122 -5.48 3.89 9.36
CA ASP A 122 -4.38 4.78 8.95
C ASP A 122 -4.61 5.44 7.58
N ASN A 123 -5.70 5.12 6.87
CA ASN A 123 -6.00 5.61 5.52
C ASN A 123 -5.01 5.17 4.43
N LYS A 124 -4.36 4.02 4.63
CA LYS A 124 -3.37 3.45 3.71
C LYS A 124 -4.04 2.77 2.52
N THR A 125 -3.62 3.10 1.30
CA THR A 125 -4.04 2.42 0.07
C THR A 125 -3.39 1.04 -0.06
N LEU A 126 -3.88 0.18 -0.96
CA LEU A 126 -3.23 -1.09 -1.29
C LEU A 126 -1.74 -0.93 -1.66
N LEU A 127 -1.35 0.18 -2.31
CA LEU A 127 0.04 0.45 -2.68
C LEU A 127 0.93 0.75 -1.46
N HIS A 128 0.39 1.45 -0.44
CA HIS A 128 1.08 1.59 0.84
C HIS A 128 1.29 0.22 1.50
N LEU A 129 0.26 -0.62 1.50
CA LEU A 129 0.30 -1.95 2.12
C LEU A 129 1.24 -2.91 1.36
N SER A 130 1.36 -2.80 0.04
CA SER A 130 2.29 -3.62 -0.73
C SER A 130 3.76 -3.23 -0.55
N ALA A 131 4.00 -1.98 -0.17
CA ALA A 131 5.33 -1.39 -0.03
C ALA A 131 5.79 -1.30 1.43
N MET A 132 4.98 -1.67 2.42
CA MET A 132 5.36 -1.71 3.83
C MET A 132 6.00 -3.04 4.23
N GLN A 133 6.71 -3.03 5.35
CA GLN A 133 7.27 -4.20 5.96
C GLN A 133 6.14 -5.06 6.51
N SER A 134 6.17 -6.36 6.24
CA SER A 134 5.11 -7.26 6.67
C SER A 134 5.02 -7.34 8.20
N HIS A 135 3.93 -6.89 8.79
CA HIS A 135 3.52 -7.36 10.13
C HIS A 135 2.79 -8.70 10.01
N ASN A 136 2.68 -9.47 11.10
CA ASN A 136 1.99 -10.77 11.15
C ASN A 136 0.58 -10.74 10.52
N ASN A 137 -0.10 -9.60 10.58
CA ASN A 137 -1.46 -9.41 10.07
C ASN A 137 -1.56 -9.33 8.54
N VAL A 138 -0.43 -9.04 7.88
CA VAL A 138 -0.35 -8.91 6.42
C VAL A 138 0.10 -10.21 5.78
N ARG A 139 0.62 -11.19 6.53
CA ARG A 139 1.17 -12.44 5.96
C ARG A 139 0.17 -13.59 6.00
N ILE A 140 0.15 -14.38 4.93
CA ILE A 140 -0.38 -15.75 4.99
C ILE A 140 0.77 -16.73 5.19
N GLY A 141 0.98 -17.15 6.44
CA GLY A 141 2.08 -18.06 6.78
C GLY A 141 3.44 -17.46 6.39
N SER A 142 4.33 -18.27 5.83
CA SER A 142 5.66 -17.86 5.34
C SER A 142 5.68 -17.41 3.87
N VAL A 143 4.54 -17.44 3.17
CA VAL A 143 4.52 -17.41 1.68
C VAL A 143 4.55 -16.01 1.10
N THR A 144 3.90 -15.06 1.78
CA THR A 144 3.83 -13.66 1.35
C THR A 144 4.87 -12.87 2.13
N THR A 145 5.87 -12.37 1.41
CA THR A 145 6.83 -11.38 1.90
C THR A 145 6.39 -10.00 1.40
N PHE A 146 6.45 -9.02 2.29
CA PHE A 146 6.27 -7.61 1.93
C PHE A 146 7.50 -6.82 2.38
N PRO A 147 8.02 -5.91 1.54
CA PRO A 147 7.42 -5.41 0.31
C PRO A 147 7.36 -6.43 -0.84
N SER A 148 6.31 -6.40 -1.65
CA SER A 148 6.06 -7.41 -2.68
C SER A 148 6.18 -6.81 -4.07
N LEU A 149 7.32 -7.05 -4.74
CA LEU A 149 7.58 -6.56 -6.10
C LEU A 149 6.46 -6.92 -7.10
N PRO A 150 5.98 -8.18 -7.18
CA PRO A 150 4.92 -8.54 -8.12
C PRO A 150 3.60 -7.80 -7.87
N VAL A 151 3.25 -7.56 -6.60
CA VAL A 151 2.01 -6.86 -6.24
C VAL A 151 2.14 -5.37 -6.52
N VAL A 152 3.29 -4.77 -6.21
CA VAL A 152 3.58 -3.37 -6.55
C VAL A 152 3.48 -3.15 -8.05
N GLN A 153 4.14 -3.99 -8.87
CA GLN A 153 4.05 -3.92 -10.33
C GLN A 153 2.61 -4.04 -10.81
N LEU A 154 1.84 -4.99 -10.27
CA LEU A 154 0.44 -5.18 -10.63
C LEU A 154 -0.42 -3.94 -10.33
N LEU A 155 -0.23 -3.32 -9.17
CA LEU A 155 -0.94 -2.11 -8.77
C LEU A 155 -0.56 -0.90 -9.63
N LEU A 156 0.74 -0.70 -9.90
CA LEU A 156 1.21 0.40 -10.77
C LEU A 156 0.75 0.24 -12.21
N ASN A 157 0.74 -0.98 -12.74
CA ASN A 157 0.18 -1.28 -14.07
C ASN A 157 -1.32 -0.95 -14.15
N CYS A 158 -2.02 -0.99 -13.00
CA CYS A 158 -3.42 -0.57 -12.88
C CYS A 158 -3.57 0.90 -12.47
N ARG A 159 -2.51 1.72 -12.61
CA ARG A 159 -2.48 3.15 -12.30
C ARG A 159 -2.83 3.48 -10.85
N ALA A 160 -2.41 2.64 -9.91
CA ALA A 160 -2.51 2.96 -8.49
C ALA A 160 -1.83 4.31 -8.19
N PRO A 161 -2.45 5.19 -7.38
CA PRO A 161 -1.93 6.53 -7.14
C PRO A 161 -0.61 6.47 -6.35
N ILE A 162 0.50 6.72 -7.04
CA ILE A 162 1.87 6.60 -6.49
C ILE A 162 2.13 7.55 -5.31
N ASN A 163 1.51 8.72 -5.32
CA ASN A 163 1.68 9.79 -4.32
C ASN A 163 0.45 9.92 -3.42
N ALA A 164 -0.38 8.87 -3.31
CA ALA A 164 -1.45 8.86 -2.32
C ALA A 164 -0.86 9.06 -0.92
N ILE A 165 -1.57 9.78 -0.06
CA ILE A 165 -1.17 10.02 1.33
C ILE A 165 -2.06 9.25 2.31
N ASP A 166 -1.44 8.77 3.38
CA ASP A 166 -2.12 8.23 4.56
C ASP A 166 -2.46 9.34 5.58
N TYR A 167 -3.02 9.02 6.75
CA TYR A 167 -3.36 10.04 7.77
C TYR A 167 -2.17 10.79 8.36
N ASN A 168 -0.95 10.31 8.17
CA ASN A 168 0.29 10.95 8.63
C ASN A 168 1.05 11.64 7.49
N ASN A 169 0.42 11.78 6.32
CA ASN A 169 1.03 12.21 5.07
C ASN A 169 2.20 11.33 4.60
N ASN A 170 2.26 10.06 5.02
CA ASN A 170 3.19 9.14 4.38
C ASN A 170 2.66 8.81 2.98
N THR A 171 3.57 8.77 2.01
CA THR A 171 3.34 8.17 0.69
C THR A 171 3.77 6.70 0.68
N PRO A 172 3.42 5.91 -0.35
CA PRO A 172 3.99 4.57 -0.53
C PRO A 172 5.52 4.55 -0.51
N LEU A 173 6.18 5.58 -1.03
CA LEU A 173 7.63 5.70 -1.01
C LEU A 173 8.19 5.86 0.42
N HIS A 174 7.48 6.57 1.31
CA HIS A 174 7.83 6.61 2.73
C HIS A 174 7.76 5.21 3.38
N GLN A 175 6.72 4.42 3.06
CA GLN A 175 6.61 3.04 3.57
C GLN A 175 7.77 2.18 3.07
N LEU A 176 8.11 2.28 1.78
CA LEU A 176 9.24 1.54 1.19
C LEU A 176 10.56 1.89 1.88
N ALA A 177 10.84 3.18 2.09
CA ALA A 177 12.06 3.64 2.75
C ALA A 177 12.14 3.16 4.21
N ALA A 178 11.00 3.17 4.91
CA ALA A 178 10.88 2.73 6.30
C ALA A 178 11.04 1.21 6.49
N ASN A 179 10.97 0.38 5.44
CA ASN A 179 11.14 -1.08 5.59
C ASN A 179 12.50 -1.49 6.14
N THR A 180 13.48 -0.59 6.10
CA THR A 180 14.85 -0.83 6.55
C THR A 180 15.01 -0.77 8.08
N TYR A 181 13.93 -0.59 8.85
CA TYR A 181 14.03 -0.16 10.26
C TYR A 181 14.28 -1.27 11.28
N GLN A 182 14.17 -2.57 10.95
CA GLN A 182 14.13 -3.60 11.99
C GLN A 182 15.06 -4.80 11.77
N TYR A 183 16.37 -4.57 11.89
CA TYR A 183 17.37 -5.61 12.22
C TYR A 183 18.35 -5.19 13.32
N TYR A 184 18.00 -4.17 14.13
CA TYR A 184 18.86 -3.70 15.24
C TYR A 184 18.25 -3.95 16.63
N LYS A 185 17.34 -4.93 16.80
CA LYS A 185 16.75 -5.21 18.13
C LYS A 185 17.45 -6.36 18.87
N TYR A 186 18.27 -7.15 18.18
CA TYR A 186 19.13 -8.18 18.76
C TYR A 186 20.47 -8.11 18.01
N ASP A 187 21.59 -8.27 18.72
CA ASP A 187 22.98 -8.06 18.26
C ASP A 187 23.46 -9.00 17.12
N GLU A 188 22.54 -9.60 16.38
CA GLU A 188 22.81 -10.33 15.15
C GLU A 188 21.92 -9.75 14.04
N PRO A 189 22.49 -9.07 13.04
CA PRO A 189 21.74 -8.70 11.85
C PRO A 189 21.38 -10.01 11.14
N GLU A 190 20.12 -10.41 11.21
CA GLU A 190 19.55 -11.22 10.14
C GLU A 190 19.60 -10.31 8.89
N ASP A 191 20.71 -10.38 8.17
CA ASP A 191 20.93 -9.59 6.97
C ASP A 191 19.73 -9.80 6.04
N TYR A 192 19.19 -8.70 5.48
CA TYR A 192 18.33 -8.80 4.31
C TYR A 192 18.99 -9.77 3.33
N THR A 193 18.24 -10.74 2.82
CA THR A 193 18.79 -11.52 1.71
C THR A 193 19.08 -10.55 0.56
N ASP A 194 20.18 -10.76 -0.16
CA ASP A 194 20.53 -9.90 -1.30
C ASP A 194 19.34 -9.79 -2.28
N GLU A 195 18.55 -10.87 -2.41
CA GLU A 195 17.32 -10.92 -3.21
C GLU A 195 16.22 -9.96 -2.73
N GLU A 196 15.92 -9.91 -1.42
CA GLU A 196 14.91 -8.99 -0.88
C GLU A 196 15.32 -7.52 -1.03
N MET A 197 16.62 -7.26 -0.90
CA MET A 197 17.14 -5.92 -1.13
C MET A 197 17.05 -5.53 -2.61
N ASP A 198 17.38 -6.44 -3.53
CA ASP A 198 17.24 -6.21 -4.97
C ASP A 198 15.77 -5.93 -5.35
N ASP A 199 14.81 -6.65 -4.77
CA ASP A 199 13.38 -6.39 -4.96
C ASP A 199 13.00 -4.96 -4.51
N ILE A 200 13.51 -4.50 -3.37
CA ILE A 200 13.28 -3.13 -2.88
C ILE A 200 13.89 -2.09 -3.82
N GLU A 201 15.10 -2.33 -4.34
CA GLU A 201 15.72 -1.41 -5.31
C GLU A 201 14.92 -1.34 -6.61
N ILE A 202 14.36 -2.46 -7.08
CA ILE A 202 13.50 -2.50 -8.25
C ILE A 202 12.19 -1.74 -7.96
N ILE A 203 11.56 -1.96 -6.80
CA ILE A 203 10.37 -1.23 -6.39
C ILE A 203 10.64 0.27 -6.31
N PHE A 204 11.79 0.68 -5.76
CA PHE A 204 12.20 2.08 -5.71
C PHE A 204 12.25 2.69 -7.10
N LYS A 205 12.92 2.03 -8.06
CA LYS A 205 13.00 2.51 -9.45
C LYS A 205 11.62 2.61 -10.09
N LEU A 206 10.76 1.60 -9.90
CA LEU A 206 9.38 1.64 -10.38
C LEU A 206 8.58 2.82 -9.81
N PHE A 207 8.86 3.22 -8.57
CA PHE A 207 8.23 4.38 -7.97
C PHE A 207 8.72 5.68 -8.62
N ILE A 208 10.02 5.81 -8.87
CA ILE A 208 10.57 6.95 -9.60
C ILE A 208 10.01 7.04 -11.01
N ASP A 209 9.98 5.92 -11.75
CA ASP A 209 9.44 5.84 -13.10
C ASP A 209 7.93 6.15 -13.15
N ALA A 210 7.22 5.99 -12.03
CA ALA A 210 5.82 6.32 -11.86
C ALA A 210 5.57 7.76 -11.35
N ASP A 211 6.60 8.62 -11.33
CA ASP A 211 6.56 10.00 -10.81
C ASP A 211 6.33 10.11 -9.29
N ALA A 212 6.94 9.22 -8.49
CA ALA A 212 6.93 9.37 -7.03
C ALA A 212 7.69 10.64 -6.59
N HIS A 213 7.07 11.45 -5.73
CA HIS A 213 7.70 12.62 -5.15
C HIS A 213 8.73 12.23 -4.08
N LEU A 214 10.01 12.41 -4.39
CA LEU A 214 11.12 12.25 -3.45
C LEU A 214 11.11 13.30 -2.33
N ASP A 215 10.45 14.43 -2.57
CA ASP A 215 10.38 15.58 -1.68
C ASP A 215 9.06 15.69 -0.91
N ALA A 216 8.19 14.68 -1.04
CA ALA A 216 6.99 14.60 -0.23
C ALA A 216 7.38 14.55 1.26
N VAL A 217 6.62 15.20 2.13
CA VAL A 217 6.89 15.21 3.56
C VAL A 217 5.70 14.72 4.38
N THR A 218 6.01 13.96 5.43
CA THR A 218 5.04 13.58 6.45
C THR A 218 4.53 14.78 7.24
N HIS A 219 3.55 14.57 8.12
CA HIS A 219 3.14 15.57 9.12
C HIS A 219 4.29 16.07 10.00
N GLN A 220 5.36 15.29 10.16
CA GLN A 220 6.55 15.67 10.91
C GLN A 220 7.58 16.47 10.07
N GLY A 221 7.30 16.71 8.78
CA GLY A 221 8.22 17.38 7.88
C GLY A 221 9.39 16.51 7.42
N LYS A 222 9.28 15.18 7.57
CA LYS A 222 10.31 14.22 7.14
C LYS A 222 10.02 13.70 5.74
N THR A 223 11.05 13.63 4.91
CA THR A 223 11.05 13.06 3.55
C THR A 223 11.19 11.53 3.57
N PRO A 224 10.95 10.81 2.46
CA PRO A 224 11.26 9.39 2.39
C PRO A 224 12.73 9.07 2.64
N GLU A 225 13.66 9.93 2.20
CA GLU A 225 15.10 9.74 2.44
C GLU A 225 15.41 9.70 3.95
N ASP A 226 14.73 10.52 4.75
CA ASP A 226 14.90 10.55 6.21
C ASP A 226 14.53 9.22 6.89
N TYR A 227 13.66 8.41 6.28
CA TYR A 227 13.28 7.08 6.77
C TYR A 227 14.21 5.97 6.25
N ALA A 228 14.99 6.22 5.20
CA ALA A 228 15.90 5.24 4.63
C ALA A 228 17.11 5.04 5.55
N LYS A 229 17.15 3.90 6.26
CA LYS A 229 18.30 3.55 7.10
C LYS A 229 19.37 2.76 6.37
N HIS A 230 18.96 1.85 5.49
CA HIS A 230 19.88 0.95 4.81
C HIS A 230 20.76 1.70 3.80
N ILE A 231 22.05 1.38 3.76
CA ILE A 231 23.04 2.10 2.96
C ILE A 231 22.73 2.06 1.45
N ARG A 232 22.24 0.92 0.93
CA ARG A 232 21.87 0.79 -0.49
C ARG A 232 20.73 1.73 -0.88
N LEU A 233 19.70 1.83 -0.03
CA LEU A 233 18.59 2.77 -0.26
C LEU A 233 19.03 4.22 -0.14
N LYS A 234 19.85 4.58 0.85
CA LYS A 234 20.44 5.93 0.95
C LYS A 234 21.23 6.29 -0.31
N ASN A 235 22.05 5.38 -0.81
CA ASN A 235 22.81 5.58 -2.06
C ASN A 235 21.89 5.75 -3.27
N LEU A 236 20.72 5.09 -3.30
CA LEU A 236 19.72 5.32 -4.34
C LEU A 236 19.15 6.75 -4.25
N PHE A 237 18.67 7.19 -3.09
CA PHE A 237 18.18 8.56 -2.91
C PHE A 237 19.22 9.61 -3.33
N GLN A 238 20.50 9.41 -3.00
CA GLN A 238 21.58 10.30 -3.42
C GLN A 238 21.84 10.29 -4.93
N ARG A 239 21.60 9.15 -5.59
CA ARG A 239 21.83 8.98 -7.03
C ARG A 239 20.71 9.57 -7.88
N TYR A 240 19.48 9.63 -7.36
CA TYR A 240 18.34 10.25 -8.01
C TYR A 240 18.17 11.67 -7.47
N PRO A 241 18.70 12.71 -8.15
CA PRO A 241 18.51 14.08 -7.70
C PRO A 241 17.03 14.38 -7.62
N ILE A 242 16.62 15.13 -6.60
CA ILE A 242 15.25 15.61 -6.48
C ILE A 242 15.01 16.63 -7.61
N GLU A 243 14.44 16.17 -8.72
CA GLU A 243 14.02 17.03 -9.81
C GLU A 243 12.72 17.74 -9.42
N LEU A 244 12.85 18.78 -8.60
CA LEU A 244 11.73 19.61 -8.19
C LEU A 244 11.23 20.42 -9.39
N ASN A 245 10.06 20.04 -9.90
CA ASN A 245 9.35 20.90 -10.83
C ASN A 245 8.90 22.20 -10.12
N LEU A 246 8.59 23.24 -10.90
CA LEU A 246 8.17 24.54 -10.37
C LEU A 246 6.97 24.43 -9.42
N LYS A 247 6.06 23.48 -9.67
CA LYS A 247 4.87 23.27 -8.83
C LYS A 247 5.28 22.78 -7.43
N CYS A 248 6.22 21.84 -7.33
CA CYS A 248 6.80 21.38 -6.06
C CYS A 248 7.47 22.53 -5.32
N LEU A 249 8.30 23.32 -6.02
CA LEU A 249 8.99 24.48 -5.42
C LEU A 249 7.99 25.51 -4.86
N CYS A 250 6.92 25.81 -5.60
CA CYS A 250 5.86 26.70 -5.12
C CYS A 250 5.15 26.12 -3.88
N ALA A 251 4.83 24.82 -3.89
CA ALA A 251 4.19 24.14 -2.76
C ALA A 251 5.07 24.17 -1.50
N GLN A 252 6.35 23.82 -1.63
CA GLN A 252 7.33 23.91 -0.55
C GLN A 252 7.43 25.34 -0.02
N MET A 253 7.52 26.35 -0.90
CA MET A 253 7.61 27.76 -0.51
C MET A 253 6.38 28.23 0.28
N ILE A 254 5.18 27.84 -0.16
CA ILE A 254 3.93 28.14 0.54
C ILE A 254 3.96 27.59 1.98
N ARG A 255 4.47 26.37 2.16
CA ARG A 255 4.56 25.73 3.48
C ARG A 255 5.66 26.27 4.37
N THR A 256 6.86 26.46 3.85
CA THR A 256 8.00 26.99 4.61
C THR A 256 7.72 28.42 5.07
N SER A 257 7.04 29.21 4.23
CA SER A 257 6.58 30.57 4.56
C SER A 257 5.34 30.62 5.45
N LYS A 258 4.74 29.46 5.80
CA LYS A 258 3.52 29.32 6.62
C LYS A 258 2.35 30.18 6.13
N LEU A 259 2.23 30.33 4.81
CA LEU A 259 1.14 31.10 4.22
C LEU A 259 -0.20 30.40 4.45
N ASN A 260 -1.24 31.15 4.79
CA ASN A 260 -2.58 30.60 4.84
C ASN A 260 -3.12 30.45 3.41
N TYR A 261 -3.04 29.25 2.86
CA TYR A 261 -3.56 28.91 1.53
C TYR A 261 -4.92 28.20 1.58
N MET A 262 -5.40 27.84 2.76
CA MET A 262 -6.66 27.13 2.94
C MET A 262 -7.81 28.04 2.51
N ASN A 263 -8.72 27.51 1.67
CA ASN A 263 -9.84 28.25 1.05
C ASN A 263 -9.43 29.33 0.01
N HIS A 264 -8.15 29.54 -0.25
CA HIS A 264 -7.67 30.48 -1.27
C HIS A 264 -7.31 29.79 -2.59
N ILE A 265 -7.10 28.48 -2.57
CA ILE A 265 -6.81 27.65 -3.75
C ILE A 265 -7.78 26.46 -3.81
N SER A 266 -7.89 25.81 -4.98
CA SER A 266 -8.75 24.64 -5.17
C SER A 266 -8.35 23.48 -4.26
N GLN A 267 -9.29 22.61 -3.90
CA GLN A 267 -9.03 21.46 -3.03
C GLN A 267 -7.89 20.57 -3.56
N HIS A 268 -7.81 20.37 -4.88
CA HIS A 268 -6.73 19.62 -5.50
C HIS A 268 -5.35 20.26 -5.27
N LEU A 269 -5.26 21.59 -5.38
CA LEU A 269 -4.01 22.32 -5.09
C LEU A 269 -3.71 22.33 -3.60
N GLN A 270 -4.72 22.37 -2.71
CA GLN A 270 -4.51 22.22 -1.27
C GLN A 270 -3.87 20.87 -0.95
N SER A 271 -4.42 19.77 -1.46
CA SER A 271 -3.84 18.43 -1.28
C SER A 271 -2.43 18.32 -1.86
N PHE A 272 -2.16 18.97 -3.00
CA PHE A 272 -0.82 19.02 -3.57
C PHE A 272 0.15 19.80 -2.68
N VAL A 273 -0.26 20.96 -2.13
CA VAL A 273 0.57 21.72 -1.19
C VAL A 273 0.83 20.93 0.09
N GLN A 274 -0.15 20.17 0.58
CA GLN A 274 -0.02 19.32 1.77
C GLN A 274 0.96 18.14 1.59
N LEU A 275 1.22 17.72 0.35
CA LEU A 275 2.17 16.66 0.04
C LEU A 275 3.61 17.10 0.27
N HIS A 276 3.92 18.35 -0.06
CA HIS A 276 5.22 19.02 0.19
C HIS A 276 5.23 19.69 1.56
#